data_AF-A0A210PJP6-F1
#
_entry.id   AF-A0A210PJP6-F1
#
_cell.length_a   1.000
_cell.length_b   1.000
_cell.length_c   1.000
_cell.angle_alpha   90.00
_cell.angle_beta   90.00
_cell.angle_gamma   90.00
#
_symmetry.space_group_name_H-M   'P 1'
#
loop_
_entity.id
_entity.type
_entity.pdbx_description
1 polymer ?
#
loop_
_entity_poly.entity_id
_entity_poly.type
_entity_poly.pdbx_seq_one_letter_code
_entity_poly.pdbx_strand_id
1 'polypeptide(L)'
;MIFVDQNRKKTSTVSTHMNEIGPKLPFNTVSNRVEVYTTVSNIVEVYSTVSNTDEVYSTVSNIVEVYSTVSNTDEVYSNVSNTVEVYSTVSNIDEVYSSLSNTDEVYSTVSNIVEVYSTVSNTDEVYSTVSNTDEVYSTVSNIVEVYSTVSNIDEVYSSLSNTDEVYSTVSNTDEVYSTVSNIVEVYSTVSNIVEVYSTVPNIVEVYSTVPNIVFIMYVTGLRTKVMR
;
A
#
# COMPACT_ATOMS: atom_id res chain seq x y z
N MET A 1 -0.63 28.52 -5.51
CA MET A 1 0.40 29.46 -6.03
C MET A 1 1.68 28.65 -6.26
N ILE A 2 2.17 28.52 -7.49
CA ILE A 2 3.37 27.73 -7.81
C ILE A 2 4.60 28.64 -7.66
N PHE A 3 5.50 28.33 -6.72
CA PHE A 3 6.83 28.95 -6.68
C PHE A 3 7.81 28.02 -7.38
N VAL A 4 8.34 28.44 -8.53
CA VAL A 4 9.48 27.76 -9.17
C VAL A 4 10.72 28.60 -8.90
N ASP A 5 11.57 28.18 -7.97
CA ASP A 5 12.91 28.75 -7.84
C ASP A 5 13.79 28.20 -8.97
N GLN A 6 14.36 29.10 -9.78
CA GLN A 6 15.14 28.76 -10.98
C GLN A 6 16.65 29.02 -10.85
N ASN A 7 17.25 29.10 -9.66
CA ASN A 7 18.69 29.37 -9.58
C ASN A 7 19.46 28.65 -8.45
N ARG A 8 20.00 27.45 -8.76
CA ARG A 8 21.43 27.06 -8.58
C ARG A 8 21.62 25.56 -8.85
N LYS A 9 22.69 25.18 -9.57
CA LYS A 9 23.11 23.78 -9.68
C LYS A 9 23.62 23.30 -8.31
N LYS A 10 23.13 22.13 -7.87
CA LYS A 10 23.17 21.46 -6.56
C LYS A 10 22.03 21.89 -5.63
N THR A 11 21.12 20.94 -5.34
CA THR A 11 19.83 21.00 -4.62
C THR A 11 18.66 21.56 -5.44
N SER A 12 18.10 20.75 -6.35
CA SER A 12 16.86 21.07 -7.05
C SER A 12 15.66 20.49 -6.29
N THR A 13 15.31 21.12 -5.16
CA THR A 13 14.10 20.79 -4.38
C THR A 13 12.88 21.47 -5.01
N VAL A 14 11.76 20.76 -5.12
CA VAL A 14 10.45 21.31 -5.53
C VAL A 14 9.51 21.25 -4.33
N SER A 15 8.81 22.34 -4.03
CA SER A 15 7.77 22.35 -3.00
C SER A 15 6.46 22.91 -3.58
N THR A 16 5.41 22.11 -3.52
CA THR A 16 4.08 22.43 -4.04
C THR A 16 3.09 22.43 -2.89
N HIS A 17 2.33 23.53 -2.74
CA HIS A 17 1.21 23.63 -1.80
C HIS A 17 -0.04 24.07 -2.56
N MET A 18 -1.08 23.24 -2.48
CA MET A 18 -2.36 23.46 -3.15
C MET A 18 -3.51 23.38 -2.13
N ASN A 19 -4.18 24.50 -1.91
CA ASN A 19 -5.31 24.61 -1.00
C ASN A 19 -6.31 25.62 -1.60
N GLU A 20 -7.22 25.16 -2.47
CA GLU A 20 -8.23 25.99 -3.13
C GLU A 20 -9.57 25.25 -3.21
N ILE A 21 -10.67 25.90 -2.80
CA ILE A 21 -12.04 25.39 -2.96
C ILE A 21 -12.48 25.66 -4.41
N GLY A 22 -12.41 24.65 -5.28
CA GLY A 22 -12.97 24.74 -6.63
C GLY A 22 -12.53 23.61 -7.58
N PRO A 23 -13.22 23.43 -8.71
CA PRO A 23 -12.87 22.44 -9.72
C PRO A 23 -11.66 22.93 -10.52
N LYS A 24 -10.48 22.86 -9.94
CA LYS A 24 -9.22 22.88 -10.69
C LYS A 24 -8.62 21.50 -10.57
N LEU A 25 -8.29 20.93 -11.73
CA LEU A 25 -7.46 19.74 -11.88
C LEU A 25 -6.00 20.17 -11.69
N PRO A 26 -5.37 19.99 -10.53
CA PRO A 26 -3.94 20.20 -10.41
C PRO A 26 -3.26 18.97 -11.01
N PHE A 27 -2.86 19.08 -12.28
CA PHE A 27 -1.90 18.16 -12.88
C PHE A 27 -0.50 18.60 -12.44
N ASN A 28 0.15 17.81 -11.58
CA ASN A 28 1.53 18.04 -11.18
C ASN A 28 2.43 16.94 -11.72
N THR A 29 3.26 17.28 -12.72
CA THR A 29 4.31 16.39 -13.22
C THR A 29 5.67 16.94 -12.82
N VAL A 30 6.40 16.18 -12.00
CA VAL A 30 7.74 16.54 -11.53
C VAL A 30 8.73 15.47 -11.97
N SER A 31 9.88 15.87 -12.49
CA SER A 31 10.95 14.92 -12.82
C SER A 31 12.35 15.53 -12.74
N ASN A 32 13.34 14.67 -12.53
CA ASN A 32 14.77 15.02 -12.44
C ASN A 32 15.01 16.04 -11.32
N ARG A 33 14.65 15.67 -10.09
CA ARG A 33 14.78 16.49 -8.89
C ARG A 33 15.53 15.73 -7.81
N VAL A 34 16.12 16.47 -6.87
CA VAL A 34 16.69 15.83 -5.67
C VAL A 34 15.52 15.49 -4.75
N GLU A 35 14.75 16.51 -4.36
CA GLU A 35 13.63 16.34 -3.44
C GLU A 35 12.34 16.93 -4.02
N VAL A 36 11.21 16.31 -3.71
CA VAL A 36 9.87 16.80 -4.04
C VAL A 36 8.98 16.78 -2.80
N TYR A 37 8.46 17.94 -2.41
CA TYR A 37 7.47 18.09 -1.34
C TYR A 37 6.14 18.52 -1.94
N THR A 38 5.08 17.76 -1.70
CA THR A 38 3.73 18.06 -2.18
C THR A 38 2.74 18.03 -1.03
N THR A 39 1.98 19.12 -0.86
CA THR A 39 0.85 19.18 0.07
C THR A 39 -0.38 19.65 -0.67
N VAL A 40 -1.43 18.84 -0.66
CA VAL A 40 -2.68 19.12 -1.37
C VAL A 40 -3.86 18.91 -0.43
N SER A 41 -4.78 19.88 -0.39
CA SER A 41 -5.96 19.79 0.45
C SER A 41 -7.19 20.49 -0.12
N ASN A 42 -8.38 19.97 0.17
CA ASN A 42 -9.68 20.59 -0.12
C ASN A 42 -9.94 20.79 -1.62
N ILE A 43 -9.55 19.82 -2.44
CA ILE A 43 -9.71 19.81 -3.90
C ILE A 43 -10.63 18.66 -4.28
N VAL A 44 -11.33 18.75 -5.41
CA VAL A 44 -12.16 17.65 -5.90
C VAL A 44 -11.27 16.50 -6.38
N GLU A 45 -10.32 16.77 -7.28
CA GLU A 45 -9.57 15.74 -7.98
C GLU A 45 -8.11 16.16 -8.14
N VAL A 46 -7.17 15.21 -7.96
CA VAL A 46 -5.72 15.46 -8.03
C VAL A 46 -5.04 14.44 -8.93
N TYR A 47 -4.18 14.90 -9.84
CA TYR A 47 -3.33 14.05 -10.67
C TYR A 47 -1.86 14.38 -10.45
N SER A 48 -1.08 13.39 -10.02
CA SER A 48 0.35 13.57 -9.75
C SER A 48 1.19 12.49 -10.42
N THR A 49 2.29 12.92 -11.05
CA THR A 49 3.31 12.03 -11.58
C THR A 49 4.67 12.54 -11.16
N VAL A 50 5.43 11.74 -10.42
CA VAL A 50 6.80 12.04 -10.00
C VAL A 50 7.74 10.97 -10.52
N SER A 51 8.87 11.35 -11.09
CA SER A 51 9.85 10.38 -11.58
C SER A 51 11.30 10.86 -11.61
N ASN A 52 12.25 9.94 -11.46
CA ASN A 52 13.69 10.26 -11.46
C ASN A 52 14.00 11.30 -10.38
N THR A 53 13.72 10.94 -9.14
CA THR A 53 13.87 11.81 -7.97
C THR A 53 14.56 11.07 -6.85
N ASP A 54 15.40 11.71 -6.04
CA ASP A 54 16.02 11.01 -4.91
C ASP A 54 14.95 10.79 -3.82
N GLU A 55 14.23 11.84 -3.41
CA GLU A 55 13.21 11.76 -2.36
C GLU A 55 11.88 12.42 -2.75
N VAL A 56 10.76 11.79 -2.36
CA VAL A 56 9.39 12.32 -2.54
C VAL A 56 8.62 12.29 -1.23
N TYR A 57 8.09 13.44 -0.83
CA TYR A 57 7.19 13.60 0.31
C TYR A 57 5.84 14.14 -0.16
N SER A 58 4.77 13.39 0.11
CA SER A 58 3.41 13.75 -0.27
C SER A 58 2.46 13.72 0.92
N THR A 59 1.65 14.76 1.06
CA THR A 59 0.53 14.81 2.00
C THR A 59 -0.72 15.27 1.28
N VAL A 60 -1.75 14.43 1.28
CA VAL A 60 -3.02 14.68 0.59
C VAL A 60 -4.17 14.52 1.58
N SER A 61 -5.09 15.48 1.61
CA SER A 61 -6.22 15.44 2.55
C SER A 61 -7.49 16.09 2.04
N ASN A 62 -8.66 15.58 2.44
CA ASN A 62 -9.96 16.15 2.09
C ASN A 62 -10.14 16.28 0.56
N ILE A 63 -9.91 15.17 -0.15
CA ILE A 63 -10.01 15.08 -1.61
C ILE A 63 -11.15 14.13 -1.98
N VAL A 64 -11.79 14.31 -3.14
CA VAL A 64 -12.71 13.27 -3.64
C VAL A 64 -11.86 12.17 -4.29
N GLU A 65 -11.10 12.49 -5.34
CA GLU A 65 -10.29 11.52 -6.07
C GLU A 65 -8.80 11.89 -6.15
N VAL A 66 -7.93 10.91 -5.89
CA VAL A 66 -6.47 11.05 -6.01
C VAL A 66 -5.90 10.03 -6.98
N TYR A 67 -5.22 10.50 -8.01
CA TYR A 67 -4.43 9.67 -8.93
C TYR A 67 -2.95 10.01 -8.79
N SER A 68 -2.14 9.00 -8.45
CA SER A 68 -0.71 9.17 -8.20
C SER A 68 0.12 8.10 -8.89
N THR A 69 1.21 8.54 -9.51
CA THR A 69 2.25 7.66 -10.05
C THR A 69 3.61 8.15 -9.61
N VAL A 70 4.38 7.29 -8.96
CA VAL A 70 5.77 7.55 -8.56
C VAL A 70 6.68 6.46 -9.11
N SER A 71 7.80 6.84 -9.71
CA SER A 71 8.71 5.85 -10.29
C SER A 71 10.18 6.29 -10.33
N ASN A 72 11.10 5.32 -10.25
CA ASN A 72 12.55 5.57 -10.30
C ASN A 72 12.94 6.60 -9.25
N THR A 73 12.79 6.22 -7.99
CA THR A 73 13.02 7.08 -6.83
C THR A 73 13.77 6.33 -5.75
N ASP A 74 14.58 6.98 -4.93
CA ASP A 74 15.24 6.27 -3.84
C ASP A 74 14.25 6.10 -2.68
N GLU A 75 13.62 7.19 -2.22
CA GLU A 75 12.65 7.14 -1.10
C GLU A 75 11.31 7.85 -1.40
N VAL A 76 10.20 7.21 -0.98
CA VAL A 76 8.85 7.81 -1.05
C VAL A 76 8.15 7.77 0.29
N TYR A 77 7.66 8.93 0.73
CA TYR A 77 6.80 9.09 1.89
C TYR A 77 5.46 9.67 1.46
N SER A 78 4.37 8.92 1.67
CA SER A 78 3.02 9.33 1.29
C SER A 78 2.04 9.20 2.45
N ASN A 79 1.30 10.28 2.71
CA ASN A 79 0.19 10.29 3.64
C ASN A 79 -1.08 10.78 2.93
N VAL A 80 -2.13 9.96 2.94
CA VAL A 80 -3.44 10.31 2.38
C VAL A 80 -4.50 10.13 3.46
N SER A 81 -5.38 11.14 3.60
CA SER A 81 -6.46 11.09 4.59
C SER A 81 -7.75 11.70 4.09
N ASN A 82 -8.90 11.24 4.62
CA ASN A 82 -10.22 11.81 4.33
C ASN A 82 -10.45 11.96 2.82
N THR A 83 -10.32 10.85 2.10
CA THR A 83 -10.42 10.83 0.64
C THR A 83 -11.50 9.85 0.21
N VAL A 84 -12.25 10.10 -0.86
CA VAL A 84 -13.22 9.10 -1.31
C VAL A 84 -12.49 7.96 -2.03
N GLU A 85 -11.74 8.27 -3.09
CA GLU A 85 -11.00 7.28 -3.87
C GLU A 85 -9.51 7.61 -4.02
N VAL A 86 -8.66 6.60 -3.87
CA VAL A 86 -7.20 6.71 -4.08
C VAL A 86 -6.73 5.67 -5.07
N TYR A 87 -6.13 6.12 -6.17
CA TYR A 87 -5.44 5.31 -7.16
C TYR A 87 -3.94 5.61 -7.11
N SER A 88 -3.14 4.58 -6.82
CA SER A 88 -1.69 4.71 -6.69
C SER A 88 -0.93 3.64 -7.46
N THR A 89 0.11 4.08 -8.15
CA THR A 89 1.09 3.21 -8.81
C THR A 89 2.49 3.63 -8.41
N VAL A 90 3.25 2.71 -7.83
CA VAL A 90 4.58 2.96 -7.29
C VAL A 90 5.54 1.89 -7.84
N SER A 91 6.65 2.30 -8.44
CA SER A 91 7.56 1.32 -9.06
C SER A 91 9.02 1.73 -9.14
N ASN A 92 9.93 0.76 -9.06
CA ASN A 92 11.39 0.98 -9.11
C ASN A 92 11.83 1.98 -8.04
N ILE A 93 11.63 1.61 -6.77
CA ILE A 93 11.95 2.45 -5.61
C ILE A 93 12.76 1.63 -4.62
N ASP A 94 13.71 2.24 -3.91
CA ASP A 94 14.39 1.53 -2.84
C ASP A 94 13.46 1.40 -1.63
N GLU A 95 12.96 2.50 -1.07
CA GLU A 95 12.07 2.49 0.10
C GLU A 95 10.74 3.23 -0.12
N VAL A 96 9.63 2.62 0.31
CA VAL A 96 8.29 3.22 0.27
C VAL A 96 7.64 3.19 1.64
N TYR A 97 7.25 4.36 2.14
CA TYR A 97 6.43 4.54 3.34
C TYR A 97 5.09 5.15 2.98
N SER A 98 4.00 4.43 3.27
CA SER A 98 2.64 4.84 2.93
C SER A 98 1.69 4.73 4.11
N SER A 99 0.89 5.76 4.32
CA SER A 99 -0.20 5.79 5.31
C SER A 99 -1.48 6.31 4.68
N LEU A 100 -2.53 5.50 4.73
CA LEU A 100 -3.87 5.84 4.25
C LEU A 100 -4.87 5.71 5.41
N SER A 101 -5.75 6.69 5.54
CA SER A 101 -6.76 6.70 6.60
C SER A 101 -8.06 7.39 6.21
N ASN A 102 -9.19 6.85 6.68
CA ASN A 102 -10.52 7.41 6.41
C ASN A 102 -10.72 7.59 4.89
N THR A 103 -10.62 6.47 4.17
CA THR A 103 -10.77 6.43 2.71
C THR A 103 -11.89 5.48 2.35
N ASP A 104 -12.77 5.80 1.40
CA ASP A 104 -13.83 4.85 1.02
C ASP A 104 -13.21 3.70 0.20
N GLU A 105 -12.48 4.01 -0.88
CA GLU A 105 -11.83 3.03 -1.74
C GLU A 105 -10.34 3.31 -1.99
N VAL A 106 -9.52 2.26 -1.92
CA VAL A 106 -8.07 2.31 -2.21
C VAL A 106 -7.70 1.29 -3.29
N TYR A 107 -7.06 1.76 -4.35
CA TYR A 107 -6.44 0.94 -5.38
C TYR A 107 -4.94 1.22 -5.43
N SER A 108 -4.13 0.20 -5.16
CA SER A 108 -2.67 0.31 -5.09
C SER A 108 -1.97 -0.78 -5.90
N THR A 109 -0.97 -0.36 -6.66
CA THR A 109 -0.03 -1.26 -7.35
C THR A 109 1.38 -0.84 -7.00
N VAL A 110 2.14 -1.77 -6.43
CA VAL A 110 3.53 -1.58 -5.99
C VAL A 110 4.38 -2.67 -6.65
N SER A 111 5.47 -2.28 -7.30
CA SER A 111 6.33 -3.25 -8.00
C SER A 111 7.80 -2.86 -8.08
N ASN A 112 8.70 -3.84 -8.02
CA ASN A 112 10.16 -3.62 -8.08
C ASN A 112 10.61 -2.64 -7.00
N ILE A 113 10.35 -2.99 -5.74
CA ILE A 113 10.73 -2.19 -4.58
C ILE A 113 11.70 -2.99 -3.73
N VAL A 114 12.66 -2.37 -3.03
CA VAL A 114 13.44 -3.12 -2.04
C VAL A 114 12.58 -3.32 -0.79
N GLU A 115 12.08 -2.23 -0.20
CA GLU A 115 11.31 -2.26 1.04
C GLU A 115 10.01 -1.44 0.99
N VAL A 116 8.91 -2.05 1.44
CA VAL A 116 7.59 -1.42 1.48
C VAL A 116 7.03 -1.42 2.91
N TYR A 117 6.72 -0.24 3.42
CA TYR A 117 5.95 -0.02 4.63
C TYR A 117 4.60 0.60 4.31
N SER A 118 3.52 -0.08 4.71
CA SER A 118 2.16 0.35 4.45
C SER A 118 1.28 0.27 5.69
N THR A 119 0.50 1.31 5.92
CA THR A 119 -0.58 1.32 6.92
C THR A 119 -1.87 1.82 6.29
N VAL A 120 -2.93 1.02 6.39
CA VAL A 120 -4.27 1.39 5.91
C VAL A 120 -5.27 1.22 7.04
N SER A 121 -6.12 2.23 7.27
CA SER A 121 -7.09 2.18 8.37
C SER A 121 -8.39 2.91 8.07
N ASN A 122 -9.50 2.39 8.61
CA ASN A 122 -10.84 2.95 8.47
C ASN A 122 -11.18 3.17 6.99
N THR A 123 -11.24 2.07 6.26
CA THR A 123 -11.52 2.08 4.82
C THR A 123 -12.58 1.06 4.48
N ASP A 124 -13.45 1.35 3.52
CA ASP A 124 -14.48 0.39 3.14
C ASP A 124 -13.83 -0.71 2.29
N GLU A 125 -13.15 -0.35 1.21
CA GLU A 125 -12.54 -1.32 0.29
C GLU A 125 -11.05 -1.04 -0.01
N VAL A 126 -10.22 -2.09 0.05
CA VAL A 126 -8.80 -2.03 -0.31
C VAL A 126 -8.47 -3.06 -1.37
N TYR A 127 -7.98 -2.59 -2.51
CA TYR A 127 -7.40 -3.39 -3.58
C TYR A 127 -5.89 -3.12 -3.67
N SER A 128 -5.09 -4.17 -3.46
CA SER A 128 -3.64 -4.06 -3.44
C SER A 128 -2.97 -5.16 -4.27
N THR A 129 -1.98 -4.77 -5.05
CA THR A 129 -1.05 -5.67 -5.74
C THR A 129 0.37 -5.27 -5.40
N VAL A 130 1.14 -6.20 -4.85
CA VAL A 130 2.56 -6.03 -4.55
C VAL A 130 3.36 -7.13 -5.23
N SER A 131 4.42 -6.76 -5.95
CA SER A 131 5.23 -7.74 -6.67
C SER A 131 6.70 -7.37 -6.79
N ASN A 132 7.57 -8.39 -6.83
CA ASN A 132 9.03 -8.21 -6.99
C ASN A 132 9.55 -7.24 -5.91
N THR A 133 9.50 -7.67 -4.66
CA THR A 133 9.93 -6.87 -3.52
C THR A 133 10.76 -7.70 -2.58
N ASP A 134 11.78 -7.15 -1.95
CA ASP A 134 12.56 -7.93 -0.99
C ASP A 134 11.77 -8.05 0.31
N GLU A 135 11.33 -6.92 0.90
CA GLU A 135 10.58 -6.90 2.16
C GLU A 135 9.27 -6.09 2.08
N VAL A 136 8.18 -6.65 2.63
CA VAL A 136 6.88 -5.98 2.75
C VAL A 136 6.37 -6.01 4.17
N TYR A 137 6.17 -4.83 4.76
CA TYR A 137 5.51 -4.60 6.03
C TYR A 137 4.15 -3.93 5.82
N SER A 138 3.09 -4.61 6.24
CA SER A 138 1.72 -4.13 6.08
C SER A 138 0.93 -4.20 7.38
N THR A 139 0.26 -3.10 7.70
CA THR A 139 -0.73 -3.04 8.79
C THR A 139 -2.05 -2.54 8.24
N VAL A 140 -3.10 -3.34 8.43
CA VAL A 140 -4.42 -3.05 7.91
C VAL A 140 -5.44 -3.24 9.05
N SER A 141 -6.29 -2.24 9.27
CA SER A 141 -7.25 -2.29 10.39
C SER A 141 -8.55 -1.57 10.12
N ASN A 142 -9.67 -2.11 10.64
CA ASN A 142 -11.01 -1.53 10.49
C ASN A 142 -11.35 -1.35 9.01
N ILE A 143 -11.40 -2.47 8.29
CA ILE A 143 -11.71 -2.49 6.85
C ILE A 143 -12.95 -3.36 6.62
N VAL A 144 -13.82 -3.01 5.69
CA VAL A 144 -14.91 -3.93 5.33
C VAL A 144 -14.34 -5.05 4.45
N GLU A 145 -13.77 -4.72 3.29
CA GLU A 145 -13.22 -5.70 2.36
C GLU A 145 -11.75 -5.43 2.00
N VAL A 146 -10.93 -6.49 2.01
CA VAL A 146 -9.54 -6.45 1.55
C VAL A 146 -9.31 -7.45 0.43
N TYR A 147 -8.84 -6.97 -0.71
CA TYR A 147 -8.36 -7.76 -1.84
C TYR A 147 -6.86 -7.52 -2.02
N SER A 148 -6.06 -8.59 -1.87
CA SER A 148 -4.61 -8.52 -1.93
C SER A 148 -4.02 -9.58 -2.84
N THR A 149 -3.09 -9.18 -3.69
CA THR A 149 -2.22 -10.08 -4.45
C THR A 149 -0.77 -9.74 -4.15
N VAL A 150 -0.03 -10.73 -3.68
CA VAL A 150 1.38 -10.60 -3.30
C VAL A 150 2.17 -11.69 -4.02
N SER A 151 3.23 -11.30 -4.74
CA SER A 151 4.01 -12.29 -5.50
C SER A 151 5.48 -11.94 -5.67
N ASN A 152 6.34 -12.96 -5.69
CA ASN A 152 7.80 -12.78 -5.84
C ASN A 152 8.34 -11.84 -4.76
N ILE A 153 8.19 -12.25 -3.50
CA ILE A 153 8.64 -11.47 -2.34
C ILE A 153 9.58 -12.32 -1.52
N ASP A 154 10.67 -11.79 -0.98
CA ASP A 154 11.50 -12.60 -0.08
C ASP A 154 10.80 -12.72 1.29
N GLU A 155 10.46 -11.61 1.94
CA GLU A 155 9.79 -11.59 3.24
C GLU A 155 8.51 -10.74 3.28
N VAL A 156 7.44 -11.30 3.85
CA VAL A 156 6.16 -10.59 4.07
C VAL A 156 5.81 -10.58 5.55
N TYR A 157 5.64 -9.39 6.12
CA TYR A 157 5.12 -9.14 7.45
C TYR A 157 3.75 -8.44 7.35
N SER A 158 2.72 -9.08 7.88
CA SER A 158 1.35 -8.58 7.79
C SER A 158 0.63 -8.63 9.13
N SER A 159 -0.10 -7.55 9.43
CA SER A 159 -1.04 -7.48 10.54
C SER A 159 -2.39 -7.01 10.02
N LEU A 160 -3.41 -7.85 10.18
CA LEU A 160 -4.77 -7.56 9.76
C LEU A 160 -5.73 -7.69 10.95
N SER A 161 -6.57 -6.69 11.16
CA SER A 161 -7.50 -6.69 12.30
C SER A 161 -8.82 -5.99 12.03
N ASN A 162 -9.89 -6.52 12.63
CA ASN A 162 -11.25 -5.95 12.52
C ASN A 162 -11.64 -5.78 11.05
N THR A 163 -11.73 -6.90 10.35
CA THR A 163 -12.08 -6.92 8.92
C THR A 163 -13.21 -7.88 8.69
N ASP A 164 -14.18 -7.49 7.85
CA ASP A 164 -15.30 -8.38 7.56
C ASP A 164 -14.84 -9.48 6.58
N GLU A 165 -14.32 -9.10 5.40
CA GLU A 165 -13.88 -10.06 4.39
C GLU A 165 -12.46 -9.82 3.89
N VAL A 166 -11.73 -10.91 3.68
CA VAL A 166 -10.36 -10.91 3.16
C VAL A 166 -10.21 -11.89 2.02
N TYR A 167 -9.78 -11.37 0.87
CA TYR A 167 -9.40 -12.14 -0.31
C TYR A 167 -7.91 -11.94 -0.56
N SER A 168 -7.14 -13.01 -0.45
CA SER A 168 -5.68 -12.95 -0.57
C SER A 168 -5.14 -14.00 -1.52
N THR A 169 -4.18 -13.60 -2.35
CA THR A 169 -3.33 -14.52 -3.11
C THR A 169 -1.88 -14.21 -2.79
N VAL A 170 -1.15 -15.21 -2.31
CA VAL A 170 0.30 -15.11 -2.02
C VAL A 170 1.02 -16.19 -2.81
N SER A 171 2.06 -15.81 -3.55
CA SER A 171 2.82 -16.79 -4.33
C SER A 171 4.29 -16.45 -4.49
N ASN A 172 5.14 -17.48 -4.56
CA ASN A 172 6.59 -17.33 -4.73
C ASN A 172 7.15 -16.38 -3.65
N THR A 173 6.99 -16.79 -2.40
CA THR A 173 7.51 -16.04 -1.25
C THR A 173 8.33 -16.95 -0.37
N ASP A 174 9.48 -16.47 0.10
CA ASP A 174 10.32 -17.29 0.96
C ASP A 174 9.71 -17.38 2.37
N GLU A 175 9.46 -16.24 3.01
CA GLU A 175 8.91 -16.21 4.37
C GLU A 175 7.65 -15.33 4.49
N VAL A 176 6.63 -15.85 5.19
CA VAL A 176 5.41 -15.10 5.51
C VAL A 176 5.16 -15.11 7.02
N TYR A 177 5.11 -13.93 7.60
CA TYR A 177 4.70 -13.67 8.99
C TYR A 177 3.37 -12.93 9.00
N SER A 178 2.36 -13.51 9.62
CA SER A 178 1.03 -12.90 9.69
C SER A 178 0.39 -12.96 11.06
N THR A 179 -0.22 -11.85 11.46
CA THR A 179 -1.17 -11.78 12.57
C THR A 179 -2.51 -11.35 12.04
N VAL A 180 -3.52 -12.19 12.21
CA VAL A 180 -4.86 -11.95 11.67
C VAL A 180 -5.88 -12.12 12.79
N SER A 181 -6.63 -11.07 13.12
CA SER A 181 -7.53 -11.10 14.28
C SER A 181 -8.87 -10.41 14.05
N ASN A 182 -9.92 -10.93 14.67
CA ASN A 182 -11.28 -10.37 14.57
C ASN A 182 -11.72 -10.25 13.10
N ILE A 183 -11.69 -11.38 12.38
CA ILE A 183 -12.13 -11.44 10.99
C ILE A 183 -13.33 -12.35 10.84
N VAL A 184 -14.31 -11.94 10.03
CA VAL A 184 -15.47 -12.77 9.75
C VAL A 184 -15.08 -13.86 8.75
N GLU A 185 -14.66 -13.49 7.53
CA GLU A 185 -14.32 -14.45 6.47
C GLU A 185 -12.94 -14.21 5.86
N VAL A 186 -12.20 -15.30 5.63
CA VAL A 186 -10.93 -15.29 4.90
C VAL A 186 -10.95 -16.28 3.75
N TYR A 187 -10.68 -15.80 2.55
CA TYR A 187 -10.44 -16.55 1.33
C TYR A 187 -8.97 -16.37 0.91
N SER A 188 -8.22 -17.46 0.86
CA SER A 188 -6.78 -17.41 0.59
C SER A 188 -6.33 -18.46 -0.42
N THR A 189 -5.45 -18.06 -1.32
CA THR A 189 -4.65 -18.97 -2.13
C THR A 189 -3.18 -18.70 -1.84
N VAL A 190 -2.46 -19.72 -1.39
CA VAL A 190 -1.05 -19.60 -1.00
C VAL A 190 -0.25 -20.69 -1.71
N SER A 191 0.77 -20.33 -2.48
CA SER A 191 1.52 -21.30 -3.28
C SER A 191 3.00 -20.98 -3.40
N ASN A 192 3.84 -22.01 -3.50
CA ASN A 192 5.29 -21.86 -3.62
C ASN A 192 5.86 -20.99 -2.49
N ILE A 193 5.56 -21.40 -1.25
CA ILE A 193 6.07 -20.74 -0.04
C ILE A 193 7.02 -21.67 0.68
N VAL A 194 8.15 -21.15 1.15
CA VAL A 194 9.10 -21.92 1.95
C VAL A 194 8.59 -22.03 3.39
N GLU A 195 8.38 -20.90 4.08
CA GLU A 195 7.94 -20.87 5.48
C GLU A 195 6.76 -19.92 5.74
N VAL A 196 5.84 -20.36 6.61
CA VAL A 196 4.69 -19.56 7.07
C VAL A 196 4.55 -19.62 8.58
N TYR A 197 4.48 -18.44 9.18
CA TYR A 197 4.28 -18.19 10.61
C TYR A 197 3.00 -17.36 10.83
N SER A 198 1.96 -17.97 11.40
CA SER A 198 0.66 -17.28 11.55
C SER A 198 0.07 -17.38 12.94
N THR A 199 -0.40 -16.23 13.45
CA THR A 199 -1.21 -16.12 14.68
C THR A 199 -2.61 -15.65 14.34
N VAL A 200 -3.62 -16.46 14.69
CA VAL A 200 -4.98 -16.28 14.16
C VAL A 200 -6.07 -16.42 15.26
N PRO A 201 -6.24 -15.41 16.14
CA PRO A 201 -7.35 -15.39 17.10
C PRO A 201 -8.64 -14.83 16.49
N ASN A 202 -9.79 -15.30 16.97
CA ASN A 202 -11.11 -14.73 16.66
C ASN A 202 -11.42 -14.61 15.16
N ILE A 203 -11.30 -15.72 14.43
CA ILE A 203 -11.83 -15.82 13.06
C ILE A 203 -13.08 -16.70 13.05
N VAL A 204 -14.09 -16.30 12.28
CA VAL A 204 -15.33 -17.08 12.13
C VAL A 204 -15.15 -18.17 11.07
N GLU A 205 -14.77 -17.84 9.83
CA GLU A 205 -14.59 -18.80 8.73
C GLU A 205 -13.30 -18.59 7.93
N VAL A 206 -12.70 -19.70 7.47
CA VAL A 206 -11.49 -19.72 6.64
C VAL A 206 -11.62 -20.72 5.50
N TYR A 207 -11.37 -20.24 4.29
CA TYR A 207 -11.29 -20.99 3.03
C TYR A 207 -9.90 -20.81 2.42
N SER A 208 -9.12 -21.89 2.33
CA SER A 208 -7.72 -21.83 1.89
C SER A 208 -7.37 -22.90 0.87
N THR A 209 -6.67 -22.51 -0.20
CA THR A 209 -6.05 -23.43 -1.18
C THR A 209 -4.53 -23.33 -1.08
N VAL A 210 -3.85 -24.47 -0.86
CA VAL A 210 -2.43 -24.49 -0.48
C VAL A 210 -1.60 -25.54 -1.24
N PRO A 211 -1.26 -25.32 -2.52
CA PRO A 211 -0.35 -26.17 -3.27
C PRO A 211 1.12 -25.81 -3.03
N ASN A 212 2.01 -26.80 -3.00
CA ASN A 212 3.47 -26.63 -2.97
C ASN A 212 3.99 -25.73 -1.83
N ILE A 213 3.75 -26.13 -0.58
CA ILE A 213 4.39 -25.52 0.60
C ILE A 213 5.37 -26.50 1.24
N VAL A 214 6.53 -25.99 1.67
CA VAL A 214 7.57 -26.78 2.37
C VAL A 214 7.25 -26.91 3.86
N PHE A 215 6.93 -25.80 4.54
CA PHE A 215 6.67 -25.81 5.99
C PHE A 215 5.59 -24.79 6.41
N ILE A 216 4.74 -25.17 7.36
CA ILE A 216 3.74 -24.28 7.97
C ILE A 216 3.72 -24.46 9.49
N MET A 217 3.83 -23.37 10.23
CA MET A 217 3.62 -23.32 11.67
C MET A 217 2.39 -22.47 12.02
N TYR A 218 1.32 -23.15 12.47
CA TYR A 218 0.11 -22.51 12.98
C TYR A 218 0.13 -22.46 14.51
N VAL A 219 -0.06 -21.28 15.08
CA VAL A 219 -0.39 -21.12 16.50
C VAL A 219 -1.88 -20.75 16.57
N THR A 220 -2.77 -21.74 16.68
CA THR A 220 -4.23 -21.52 16.60
C THR A 220 -5.00 -21.85 17.87
N GLY A 221 -6.11 -21.11 18.02
CA GLY A 221 -7.16 -21.33 19.00
C GLY A 221 -8.46 -21.94 18.46
N LEU A 222 -8.59 -22.38 17.18
CA LEU A 222 -9.67 -23.28 16.69
C LEU A 222 -9.55 -23.75 15.22
N ARG A 223 -10.48 -24.64 14.83
CA ARG A 223 -10.55 -25.60 13.70
C ARG A 223 -10.39 -25.02 12.29
N THR A 224 -9.28 -25.36 11.63
CA THR A 224 -9.10 -25.22 10.17
C THR A 224 -9.73 -26.40 9.42
N LYS A 225 -10.52 -26.13 8.37
CA LYS A 225 -10.90 -27.12 7.35
C LYS A 225 -10.00 -26.92 6.13
N VAL A 226 -8.86 -27.59 6.12
CA VAL A 226 -7.95 -27.59 4.97
C VAL A 226 -8.59 -28.44 3.86
N MET A 227 -8.97 -27.83 2.75
CA MET A 227 -9.28 -28.57 1.52
C MET A 227 -7.95 -28.88 0.82
N ARG A 228 -7.67 -30.17 0.64
CA ARG A 228 -6.54 -30.68 -0.15
C ARG A 228 -6.97 -30.94 -1.58
#